data_AF-A0A3M1TJM0-F1
#
_entry.id   AF-A0A3M1TJM0-F1
#
_cell.length_a   1.000
_cell.length_b   1.000
_cell.length_c   1.000
_cell.angle_alpha   90.00
_cell.angle_beta   90.00
_cell.angle_gamma   90.00
#
_symmetry.space_group_name_H-M   'P 1'
#
loop_
_entity.id
_entity.type
_entity.pdbx_description
1 polymer ?
#
loop_
_entity_poly.entity_id
_entity_poly.type
_entity_poly.pdbx_seq_one_letter_code
_entity_poly.pdbx_strand_id
1 'polypeptide(L)'
;MASEIEPLAAPLRFALNGGEAGIAKLRGLEALVAGRVAAARAAGEDAGWLTRIEAAVRGFEAASPAQRLRQVQRLAAVLAEGGVPVAGAVDVAAGGQPSEPGGAAVARPASGRGARPRLGR
;
A
#
# COMPACT_ATOMS: atom_id res chain seq x y z
N MET A 1 12.27 0.25 17.03
CA MET A 1 11.13 0.14 17.96
C MET A 1 9.96 0.87 17.32
N ALA A 2 8.91 0.11 17.01
CA ALA A 2 7.62 0.55 16.48
C ALA A 2 6.52 -0.45 16.91
N SER A 3 6.70 -1.08 18.09
CA SER A 3 5.96 -2.26 18.53
C SER A 3 4.45 -1.98 18.65
N GLU A 4 4.09 -0.77 19.04
CA GLU A 4 2.69 -0.38 19.22
C GLU A 4 2.00 -0.04 17.91
N ILE A 5 2.78 0.27 16.87
CA ILE A 5 2.31 0.67 15.54
C ILE A 5 2.28 -0.53 14.57
N GLU A 6 3.14 -1.53 14.77
CA GLU A 6 3.24 -2.76 13.97
C GLU A 6 1.89 -3.49 13.73
N PRO A 7 0.95 -3.55 14.69
CA PRO A 7 -0.37 -4.15 14.47
C PRO A 7 -1.20 -3.49 13.36
N LEU A 8 -0.88 -2.26 12.95
CA LEU A 8 -1.52 -1.59 11.80
C LEU A 8 -1.12 -2.23 10.46
N ALA A 9 0.02 -2.92 10.38
CA ALA A 9 0.52 -3.45 9.11
C ALA A 9 -0.40 -4.51 8.51
N ALA A 10 -0.95 -5.41 9.33
CA ALA A 10 -1.83 -6.49 8.86
C ALA A 10 -3.12 -5.99 8.18
N PRO A 11 -3.95 -5.12 8.81
CA PRO A 11 -5.16 -4.60 8.16
C PRO A 11 -4.86 -3.75 6.93
N LEU A 12 -3.72 -3.03 6.90
CA LEU A 12 -3.32 -2.25 5.73
C LEU A 12 -2.87 -3.13 4.56
N ARG A 13 -2.12 -4.20 4.82
CA ARG A 13 -1.76 -5.20 3.79
C ARG A 13 -3.02 -5.84 3.20
N PHE A 14 -3.98 -6.20 4.04
CA PHE A 14 -5.27 -6.75 3.57
C PHE A 14 -6.00 -5.77 2.64
N ALA A 15 -6.07 -4.50 3.04
CA ALA A 15 -6.73 -3.47 2.25
C ALA A 15 -6.04 -3.21 0.92
N LEU A 16 -4.70 -3.10 0.92
CA LEU A 16 -3.92 -2.87 -0.29
C LEU A 16 -4.00 -4.05 -1.26
N ASN A 17 -3.90 -5.29 -0.77
CA ASN A 17 -4.01 -6.49 -1.61
C ASN A 17 -5.42 -6.67 -2.18
N GLY A 18 -6.46 -6.18 -1.49
CA GLY A 18 -7.85 -6.23 -1.96
C GLY A 18 -8.26 -5.04 -2.84
N GLY A 19 -7.36 -4.10 -3.12
CA GLY A 19 -7.66 -2.87 -3.88
C GLY A 19 -8.82 -2.07 -3.27
N GLU A 20 -9.69 -1.51 -4.12
CA GLU A 20 -10.85 -0.73 -3.67
C GLU A 20 -11.81 -1.55 -2.79
N ALA A 21 -12.01 -2.83 -3.08
CA ALA A 21 -12.88 -3.71 -2.30
C ALA A 21 -12.30 -4.02 -0.90
N GLY A 22 -10.98 -4.11 -0.79
CA GLY A 22 -10.28 -4.24 0.48
C GLY A 22 -10.37 -2.97 1.31
N ILE A 23 -10.18 -1.81 0.68
CA ILE A 23 -10.29 -0.49 1.33
C ILE A 23 -11.72 -0.20 1.76
N ALA A 24 -12.71 -0.63 0.98
CA ALA A 24 -14.12 -0.51 1.36
C ALA A 24 -14.46 -1.27 2.64
N LYS A 25 -13.69 -2.31 3.01
CA LYS A 25 -13.85 -3.08 4.25
C LYS A 25 -13.14 -2.46 5.45
N LEU A 26 -12.20 -1.54 5.24
CA LEU A 26 -11.62 -0.75 6.33
C LEU A 26 -12.68 0.22 6.86
N ARG A 27 -13.02 0.03 8.15
CA ARG A 27 -13.92 0.88 8.92
C ARG A 27 -13.30 1.13 10.29
N GLY A 28 -13.45 2.35 10.78
CA GLY A 28 -12.86 2.78 12.05
C GLY A 28 -11.34 2.92 11.98
N LEU A 29 -10.76 3.14 10.80
CA LEU A 29 -9.30 3.25 10.64
C LEU A 29 -8.73 4.41 11.47
N GLU A 30 -9.42 5.55 11.50
CA GLU A 30 -9.02 6.71 12.29
C GLU A 30 -8.95 6.39 13.78
N ALA A 31 -9.97 5.70 14.32
CA ALA A 31 -10.01 5.30 15.72
C ALA A 31 -8.93 4.28 16.05
N LEU A 32 -8.70 3.30 15.16
CA LEU A 32 -7.65 2.31 15.31
C LEU A 32 -6.26 2.97 15.37
N VAL A 33 -5.98 3.86 14.42
CA VAL A 33 -4.71 4.59 14.37
C VAL A 33 -4.53 5.48 15.61
N ALA A 34 -5.55 6.23 16.01
CA ALA A 34 -5.50 7.06 17.21
C ALA A 34 -5.17 6.24 18.47
N GLY A 35 -5.78 5.06 18.63
CA GLY A 35 -5.48 4.17 19.75
C GLY A 35 -4.03 3.67 19.76
N ARG A 36 -3.48 3.31 18.59
CA ARG A 36 -2.09 2.85 18.46
C ARG A 36 -1.08 3.96 18.66
N VAL A 37 -1.38 5.16 18.15
CA VAL A 37 -0.56 6.34 18.36
C VAL A 37 -0.56 6.76 19.83
N ALA A 38 -1.70 6.68 20.52
CA ALA A 38 -1.76 6.93 21.96
C ALA A 38 -0.88 5.94 22.75
N ALA A 39 -0.91 4.65 22.41
CA ALA A 39 -0.04 3.64 23.02
C ALA A 39 1.45 3.90 22.73
N ALA A 40 1.80 4.23 21.49
CA ALA A 40 3.17 4.57 21.10
C ALA A 40 3.69 5.83 21.82
N ARG A 41 2.85 6.86 21.98
CA ARG A 41 3.18 8.05 22.78
C ARG A 41 3.45 7.68 24.24
N ALA A 42 2.62 6.81 24.83
CA ALA A 42 2.81 6.34 26.20
C ALA A 42 4.11 5.51 26.35
N ALA A 43 4.54 4.83 25.29
CA ALA A 43 5.82 4.11 25.22
C ALA A 43 7.05 5.02 24.97
N GLY A 44 6.84 6.33 24.77
CA GLY A 44 7.92 7.29 24.54
C GLY A 44 8.45 7.34 23.09
N GLU A 45 7.65 6.91 22.11
CA GLU A 45 8.02 6.99 20.70
C GLU A 45 7.98 8.44 20.15
N ASP A 46 8.66 8.67 19.01
CA ASP A 46 8.86 10.01 18.43
C ASP A 46 7.54 10.72 18.08
N ALA A 47 7.29 11.85 18.73
CA ALA A 47 6.05 12.61 18.56
C ALA A 47 5.85 13.15 17.12
N GLY A 48 6.93 13.44 16.40
CA GLY A 48 6.88 13.98 15.03
C GLY A 48 6.38 12.94 14.04
N TRP A 49 6.96 11.74 14.06
CA TRP A 49 6.53 10.60 13.26
C TRP A 49 5.10 10.17 13.57
N LEU A 50 4.74 10.10 14.86
CA LEU A 50 3.37 9.77 15.28
C LEU A 50 2.32 10.78 14.79
N THR A 51 2.67 12.07 14.77
CA THR A 51 1.79 13.11 14.22
C THR A 51 1.56 12.92 12.72
N ARG A 52 2.57 12.48 11.97
CA ARG A 52 2.43 12.17 10.53
C ARG A 52 1.53 10.96 10.28
N ILE A 53 1.56 9.96 11.16
CA ILE A 53 0.66 8.79 11.11
C ILE A 53 -0.79 9.23 11.27
N GLU A 54 -1.12 10.04 12.29
CA GLU A 54 -2.48 10.55 12.50
C GLU A 54 -2.95 11.44 11.33
N ALA A 55 -2.06 12.28 10.80
CA ALA A 55 -2.38 13.14 9.67
C ALA A 55 -2.69 12.35 8.38
N ALA A 56 -2.12 11.15 8.21
CA ALA A 56 -2.31 10.34 7.01
C ALA A 56 -3.74 9.78 6.89
N VAL A 57 -4.44 9.58 8.01
CA VAL A 57 -5.79 8.98 8.05
C VAL A 57 -6.91 9.97 8.37
N ARG A 58 -6.59 11.23 8.66
CA ARG A 58 -7.60 12.24 9.01
C ARG A 58 -8.72 12.33 7.96
N GLY A 59 -9.96 12.15 8.39
CA GLY A 59 -11.15 12.24 7.53
C GLY A 59 -11.32 11.05 6.58
N PHE A 60 -10.63 9.93 6.82
CA PHE A 60 -10.75 8.70 6.02
C PHE A 60 -12.19 8.22 5.89
N GLU A 61 -12.98 8.25 6.96
CA GLU A 61 -14.36 7.77 6.91
C GLU A 61 -15.27 8.67 6.06
N ALA A 62 -14.98 9.96 5.98
CA ALA A 62 -15.72 10.92 5.15
C ALA A 62 -15.20 10.98 3.69
N ALA A 63 -14.02 10.41 3.42
CA ALA A 63 -13.36 10.48 2.14
C ALA A 63 -14.00 9.57 1.08
N SER A 64 -13.88 9.97 -0.20
CA SER A 64 -14.28 9.15 -1.34
C SER A 64 -13.40 7.89 -1.49
N PRO A 65 -13.84 6.84 -2.20
CA PRO A 65 -13.04 5.61 -2.39
C PRO A 65 -11.61 5.87 -2.90
N ALA A 66 -11.46 6.73 -3.90
CA ALA A 66 -10.17 7.09 -4.44
C ALA A 66 -9.30 7.90 -3.44
N GLN A 67 -9.90 8.73 -2.59
CA GLN A 67 -9.19 9.44 -1.53
C GLN A 67 -8.72 8.48 -0.43
N ARG A 68 -9.56 7.50 -0.05
CA ARG A 68 -9.22 6.46 0.92
C ARG A 68 -8.03 5.63 0.47
N LEU A 69 -7.96 5.24 -0.80
CA LEU A 69 -6.79 4.55 -1.37
C LEU A 69 -5.51 5.37 -1.20
N ARG A 70 -5.54 6.65 -1.57
CA ARG A 70 -4.37 7.54 -1.42
C ARG A 70 -3.95 7.71 0.03
N GLN A 71 -4.90 7.81 0.96
CA GLN A 71 -4.62 7.90 2.39
C GLN A 71 -3.97 6.63 2.94
N VAL A 72 -4.46 5.45 2.54
CA VAL A 72 -3.85 4.15 2.93
C VAL A 72 -2.44 4.01 2.38
N GLN A 73 -2.21 4.38 1.11
CA GLN A 73 -0.86 4.37 0.51
C GLN A 73 0.08 5.35 1.24
N ARG A 74 -0.39 6.56 1.55
CA ARG A 74 0.37 7.54 2.32
C ARG A 74 0.72 7.03 3.72
N LEU A 75 -0.24 6.44 4.42
CA LEU A 75 -0.01 5.84 5.74
C LEU A 75 1.05 4.74 5.64
N ALA A 76 0.94 3.85 4.66
CA ALA A 76 1.89 2.76 4.47
C ALA A 76 3.31 3.26 4.19
N ALA A 77 3.47 4.38 3.45
CA ALA A 77 4.77 5.02 3.26
C ALA A 77 5.36 5.57 4.57
N VAL A 78 4.54 6.26 5.39
CA VAL A 78 4.97 6.77 6.70
C VAL A 78 5.37 5.64 7.65
N LEU A 79 4.67 4.50 7.59
CA LEU A 79 5.00 3.31 8.37
C LEU A 79 6.32 2.67 7.92
N ALA A 80 6.60 2.65 6.61
CA ALA A 80 7.85 2.13 6.08
C ALA A 80 9.06 2.97 6.54
N GLU A 81 8.93 4.30 6.64
CA GLU A 81 9.97 5.17 7.22
C GLU A 81 10.30 4.80 8.68
N GLY A 82 9.30 4.35 9.44
CA GLY A 82 9.46 3.88 10.83
C GLY A 82 9.92 2.42 10.93
N GLY A 83 10.25 1.77 9.82
CA GLY A 83 10.67 0.37 9.79
C GLY A 83 9.54 -0.66 9.91
N VAL A 84 8.28 -0.25 9.71
CA VAL A 84 7.10 -1.14 9.70
C VAL A 84 6.71 -1.43 8.25
N PRO A 85 7.15 -2.56 7.65
CA PRO A 85 6.92 -2.83 6.24
C PRO A 85 5.45 -3.17 5.97
N VAL A 86 4.78 -2.38 5.13
CA VAL A 86 3.45 -2.70 4.60
C VAL A 86 3.60 -3.06 3.12
N ALA A 87 3.60 -4.36 2.81
CA ALA A 87 3.72 -4.83 1.43
C ALA A 87 2.61 -4.22 0.54
N GLY A 88 2.99 -3.74 -0.64
CA GLY A 88 2.10 -3.09 -1.62
C GLY A 88 2.25 -1.56 -1.75
N ALA A 89 2.94 -0.87 -0.84
CA ALA A 89 3.10 0.59 -0.89
C ALA A 89 4.31 1.08 -1.71
N VAL A 90 5.28 0.21 -1.97
CA VAL A 90 6.58 0.56 -2.56
C VAL A 90 6.55 0.83 -4.08
N ASP A 91 5.50 0.42 -4.79
CA ASP A 91 5.42 0.60 -6.26
C ASP A 91 4.92 1.99 -6.70
N VAL A 92 4.21 2.73 -5.83
CA VAL A 92 3.57 3.99 -6.24
C VAL A 92 4.55 5.17 -6.28
N ALA A 93 5.59 5.16 -5.44
CA ALA A 93 6.60 6.22 -5.42
C ALA A 93 7.61 6.13 -6.59
N ALA A 94 7.70 4.97 -7.24
CA ALA A 94 8.70 4.69 -8.26
C ALA A 94 8.11 4.57 -9.68
N GLY A 95 6.99 5.24 -10.00
CA GLY A 95 6.47 5.27 -11.38
C GLY A 95 6.22 3.90 -12.01
N GLY A 96 6.08 2.85 -11.21
CA GLY A 96 5.79 1.49 -11.64
C GLY A 96 4.30 1.37 -11.85
N GLN A 97 3.90 0.89 -13.03
CA GLN A 97 2.51 0.55 -13.30
C GLN A 97 1.96 -0.36 -12.19
N PRO A 98 0.69 -0.21 -11.80
CA PRO A 98 0.08 -1.10 -10.82
C PRO A 98 0.18 -2.53 -11.35
N SER A 99 1.00 -3.35 -10.68
CA SER A 99 0.97 -4.79 -10.90
C SER A 99 -0.40 -5.27 -10.44
N GLU A 100 -1.24 -5.62 -11.42
CA GLU A 100 -2.55 -6.22 -11.22
C GLU A 100 -2.44 -7.39 -10.22
N PRO A 101 -3.36 -7.53 -9.24
CA PRO A 101 -3.47 -8.75 -8.47
C PRO A 101 -4.15 -9.80 -9.36
N GLY A 102 -3.37 -10.37 -10.27
CA GLY A 102 -3.82 -11.32 -11.27
C GLY A 102 -2.72 -12.33 -11.56
N GLY A 103 -2.52 -13.26 -10.63
CA GLY A 103 -1.72 -14.45 -10.87
C GLY A 103 -2.34 -15.27 -12.00
N ALA A 104 -1.90 -15.02 -13.23
CA ALA A 104 -1.79 -15.96 -14.36
C ALA A 104 -1.37 -15.20 -15.63
N ALA A 105 -0.20 -14.56 -15.62
CA ALA A 105 0.46 -14.16 -16.87
C ALA A 105 1.02 -15.43 -17.54
N VAL A 106 0.19 -16.08 -18.37
CA VAL A 106 0.65 -17.08 -19.31
C VAL A 106 1.64 -16.37 -20.24
N ALA A 107 2.93 -16.68 -20.07
CA ALA A 107 3.99 -16.13 -20.89
C ALA A 107 3.73 -16.48 -22.36
N ARG A 108 3.30 -15.49 -23.15
CA ARG A 108 3.43 -15.53 -24.61
C ARG A 108 4.85 -15.10 -24.94
N PRO A 109 5.73 -15.97 -25.48
CA PRO A 109 6.93 -15.49 -26.13
C PRO A 109 6.53 -14.77 -27.41
N ALA A 110 6.83 -13.47 -27.46
CA ALA A 110 6.69 -12.64 -28.63
C ALA A 110 8.00 -12.66 -29.45
N SER A 111 7.83 -12.85 -30.75
CA SER A 111 8.61 -12.23 -31.83
C SER A 111 9.95 -12.85 -32.23
N GLY A 112 10.02 -13.28 -33.49
CA GLY A 112 11.25 -13.49 -34.24
C GLY A 112 11.01 -13.28 -35.73
N ARG A 113 11.04 -12.01 -36.16
CA ARG A 113 10.98 -11.59 -37.56
C ARG A 113 12.26 -11.99 -38.29
N GLY A 114 12.11 -12.69 -39.43
CA GLY A 114 13.05 -12.57 -40.55
C GLY A 114 13.78 -13.85 -40.97
N ALA A 115 13.29 -14.50 -42.03
CA ALA A 115 14.13 -15.12 -43.04
C ALA A 115 13.32 -15.37 -44.32
N ARG A 116 13.50 -14.53 -45.35
CA ARG A 116 13.38 -15.00 -46.75
C ARG A 116 14.77 -15.46 -47.15
N PRO A 117 14.91 -16.63 -47.81
CA PRO A 117 15.34 -16.53 -49.21
C PRO A 117 14.74 -17.59 -50.16
N ARG A 118 14.41 -17.08 -51.35
CA ARG A 118 14.61 -17.60 -52.73
C ARG A 118 14.09 -18.99 -53.14
N LEU A 119 13.12 -18.93 -54.07
CA LEU A 119 13.09 -19.57 -55.41
C LEU A 119 14.02 -20.77 -55.67
N GLY A 120 13.42 -21.88 -56.09
CA GLY A 120 14.11 -22.97 -56.77
C GLY A 120 13.16 -24.05 -57.28
N ARG A 121 12.64 -23.82 -58.49
CA ARG A 121 12.17 -24.77 -59.53
C ARG A 121 11.34 -26.00 -59.15
#